data_AF-A0A0A1I1G2-F1
#
_entry.id   AF-A0A0A1I1G2-F1
#
_cell.length_a   1.000
_cell.length_b   1.000
_cell.length_c   1.000
_cell.angle_alpha   90.00
_cell.angle_beta   90.00
_cell.angle_gamma   90.00
#
_symmetry.space_group_name_H-M   'P 1'
#
loop_
_entity.id
_entity.type
_entity.pdbx_description
1 polymer ?
#
loop_
_entity_poly.entity_id
_entity_poly.type
_entity_poly.pdbx_seq_one_letter_code
_entity_poly.pdbx_strand_id
1 'polypeptide(L)'
;MFDVICQTIHRLSTQGILPAHLNGYPLKASDTLLDLGLDSMGQLTLLSELRGQLSTDFSASLIDAMTTLQELAQLLEHASTFELSAAV
;
A
#
# COMPACT_ATOMS: atom_id res chain seq x y z
N MET A 1 6.26 8.41 0.21
CA MET A 1 4.94 7.73 0.10
C MET A 1 4.55 6.87 1.31
N PHE A 2 5.47 6.54 2.23
CA PHE A 2 5.20 5.68 3.37
C PHE A 2 4.02 6.12 4.27
N ASP A 3 3.90 7.42 4.57
CA ASP A 3 2.82 7.95 5.41
C ASP A 3 1.42 7.70 4.80
N VAL A 4 1.28 7.89 3.48
CA VAL A 4 0.03 7.65 2.73
C VAL A 4 -0.38 6.18 2.82
N ILE A 5 0.59 5.26 2.74
CA ILE A 5 0.34 3.82 2.90
C ILE A 5 -0.16 3.55 4.32
N CYS A 6 0.50 4.08 5.35
CA CYS A 6 0.10 3.90 6.74
C CYS A 6 -1.32 4.41 7.00
N GLN A 7 -1.63 5.62 6.52
CA GLN A 7 -2.97 6.20 6.62
C GLN A 7 -4.02 5.34 5.91
N THR A 8 -3.70 4.81 4.73
CA THR A 8 -4.61 3.93 3.98
C THR A 8 -4.85 2.63 4.73
N ILE A 9 -3.81 2.00 5.28
CA ILE A 9 -3.93 0.77 6.08
C ILE A 9 -4.82 1.01 7.30
N HIS A 10 -4.57 2.08 8.07
CA HIS A 10 -5.38 2.42 9.24
C HIS A 10 -6.83 2.71 8.87
N ARG A 11 -7.07 3.43 7.77
CA ARG A 11 -8.42 3.71 7.27
C ARG A 11 -9.16 2.41 6.90
N LEU A 12 -8.53 1.54 6.12
CA LEU A 12 -9.16 0.28 5.70
C LEU A 12 -9.37 -0.70 6.87
N SER A 13 -8.49 -0.67 7.86
CA SER A 13 -8.66 -1.40 9.12
C SER A 13 -9.88 -0.89 9.90
N THR A 14 -10.06 0.44 9.96
CA THR A 14 -11.23 1.08 10.60
C THR A 14 -12.54 0.75 9.86
N GLN A 15 -12.47 0.56 8.54
CA GLN A 15 -13.61 0.16 7.69
C GLN A 15 -13.92 -1.35 7.77
N GLY A 16 -13.11 -2.15 8.49
CA GLY A 16 -13.28 -3.60 8.59
C GLY A 16 -12.88 -4.38 7.33
N ILE A 17 -12.13 -3.76 6.42
CA ILE A 17 -11.63 -4.36 5.18
C ILE A 17 -10.29 -5.05 5.44
N LEU A 18 -9.42 -4.39 6.20
CA LEU A 18 -8.15 -4.93 6.65
C LEU A 18 -8.25 -5.43 8.09
N PRO A 19 -7.29 -6.24 8.57
CA PRO A 19 -7.29 -6.74 9.94
C PRO A 19 -7.43 -5.61 10.96
N ALA A 20 -8.40 -5.73 11.87
CA ALA A 20 -8.72 -4.69 12.85
C ALA A 20 -7.58 -4.38 13.84
N HIS A 21 -6.65 -5.32 14.03
CA HIS A 21 -5.49 -5.14 14.90
C HIS A 21 -4.48 -4.13 14.34
N LEU A 22 -4.56 -3.80 13.05
CA LEU A 22 -3.73 -2.77 12.43
C LEU A 22 -4.16 -1.35 12.84
N ASN A 23 -5.37 -1.19 13.36
CA ASN A 23 -5.85 0.08 13.88
C ASN A 23 -5.04 0.46 15.13
N GLY A 24 -4.21 1.51 15.01
CA GLY A 24 -3.30 1.92 16.07
C GLY A 24 -2.02 1.08 16.17
N TYR A 25 -1.79 0.14 15.26
CA TYR A 25 -0.52 -0.59 15.19
C TYR A 25 0.60 0.33 14.67
N PRO A 26 1.77 0.37 15.34
CA PRO A 26 2.90 1.18 14.91
C PRO A 26 3.60 0.53 13.71
N LEU A 27 3.08 0.82 12.50
CA LEU A 27 3.63 0.35 11.23
C LEU A 27 5.06 0.82 11.03
N LYS A 28 5.95 -0.10 10.65
CA LYS A 28 7.36 0.17 10.35
C LYS A 28 7.63 -0.08 8.88
N ALA A 29 8.60 0.65 8.36
CA ALA A 29 9.08 0.52 6.98
C ALA A 29 9.52 -0.91 6.63
N SER A 30 10.04 -1.65 7.62
CA SER A 30 10.48 -3.04 7.49
C SER A 30 9.37 -4.08 7.63
N ASP A 31 8.14 -3.70 8.00
CA ASP A 31 7.04 -4.65 8.15
C ASP A 31 6.64 -5.16 6.76
N THR A 32 6.52 -6.48 6.63
CA THR A 32 6.04 -7.11 5.40
C THR A 32 4.51 -7.13 5.37
N LEU A 33 3.92 -7.22 4.17
CA LEU A 33 2.47 -7.37 4.06
C LEU A 33 1.97 -8.61 4.82
N LEU A 34 2.74 -9.70 4.82
CA LEU A 34 2.43 -10.91 5.59
C LEU A 34 2.45 -10.67 7.10
N ASP A 35 3.46 -9.97 7.62
CA ASP A 35 3.56 -9.67 9.06
C ASP A 35 2.38 -8.83 9.57
N LEU A 36 1.85 -7.99 8.69
CA LEU A 36 0.64 -7.19 8.95
C LEU A 36 -0.66 -8.00 8.79
N GLY A 37 -0.57 -9.29 8.42
CA GLY A 37 -1.73 -10.16 8.19
C GLY A 37 -2.53 -9.79 6.95
N LEU A 38 -1.91 -9.18 5.93
CA LEU A 38 -2.56 -8.88 4.65
C LEU A 38 -2.56 -10.12 3.76
N ASP A 39 -3.72 -10.78 3.68
CA ASP A 39 -3.99 -11.81 2.67
C ASP A 39 -4.08 -11.22 1.25
N SER A 40 -4.11 -12.07 0.22
CA SER A 40 -4.16 -11.63 -1.19
C SER A 40 -5.29 -10.64 -1.49
N MET A 41 -6.47 -10.79 -0.86
CA MET A 41 -7.57 -9.82 -1.00
C MET A 41 -7.26 -8.49 -0.31
N GLY A 42 -6.65 -8.51 0.88
CA GLY A 42 -6.23 -7.31 1.59
C GLY A 42 -5.18 -6.53 0.81
N GLN A 43 -4.20 -7.25 0.24
CA GLN A 43 -3.17 -6.68 -0.64
C GLN A 43 -3.80 -6.01 -1.88
N LEU A 44 -4.69 -6.70 -2.60
CA LEU A 44 -5.36 -6.14 -3.77
C LEU A 44 -6.22 -4.91 -3.42
N THR A 45 -6.87 -4.93 -2.26
CA THR A 45 -7.70 -3.80 -1.81
C THR A 45 -6.84 -2.61 -1.45
N LEU A 46 -5.78 -2.81 -0.66
CA LEU A 46 -4.79 -1.77 -0.34
C LEU A 46 -4.25 -1.12 -1.60
N LEU A 47 -3.82 -1.92 -2.59
CA LEU A 47 -3.32 -1.39 -3.86
C LEU A 47 -4.40 -0.64 -4.63
N SER A 48 -5.62 -1.15 -4.70
CA SER A 48 -6.71 -0.48 -5.43
C SER A 48 -7.04 0.88 -4.84
N GLU A 49 -7.02 0.99 -3.50
CA GLU A 49 -7.24 2.24 -2.79
C GLU A 49 -6.07 3.21 -2.98
N LEU A 50 -4.83 2.72 -3.02
CA LEU A 50 -3.65 3.53 -3.30
C LEU A 50 -3.64 4.04 -4.75
N ARG A 51 -3.97 3.19 -5.72
CA ARG A 51 -4.14 3.59 -7.13
C ARG A 51 -5.19 4.69 -7.27
N GLY A 52 -6.35 4.52 -6.63
CA GLY A 52 -7.41 5.53 -6.64
C GLY A 52 -7.01 6.86 -6.02
N GLN A 53 -6.27 6.83 -4.89
CA GLN A 53 -5.80 8.04 -4.21
C GLN A 53 -4.69 8.77 -4.98
N LEU A 54 -3.76 8.02 -5.56
CA LEU A 54 -2.58 8.56 -6.22
C LEU A 54 -2.78 8.75 -7.74
N SER A 55 -3.96 8.42 -8.27
CA SER A 55 -4.27 8.46 -9.71
C SER A 55 -3.18 7.80 -10.58
N THR A 56 -2.62 6.71 -10.08
CA THR A 56 -1.50 5.97 -10.72
C THR A 56 -1.93 4.57 -11.06
N ASP A 57 -1.46 4.08 -12.20
CA ASP A 57 -1.66 2.70 -12.62
C ASP A 57 -0.36 1.91 -12.40
N PHE A 58 -0.40 0.93 -11.50
CA PHE A 58 0.70 -0.01 -11.28
C PHE A 58 0.15 -1.42 -11.10
N SER A 59 0.91 -2.40 -11.57
CA SER A 59 0.47 -3.80 -11.52
C SER A 59 0.58 -4.37 -10.11
N ALA A 60 -0.47 -5.05 -9.66
CA ALA A 60 -0.47 -5.79 -8.39
C ALA A 60 0.54 -6.95 -8.38
N SER A 61 1.00 -7.40 -9.55
CA SER A 61 2.05 -8.42 -9.68
C SER A 61 3.43 -7.93 -9.25
N LEU A 62 3.59 -6.63 -8.98
CA LEU A 62 4.85 -6.03 -8.52
C LEU A 62 5.08 -6.21 -7.01
N ILE A 63 4.05 -6.67 -6.28
CA ILE A 63 4.15 -6.93 -4.84
C ILE A 63 3.76 -8.37 -4.54
N ASP A 64 4.25 -8.85 -3.41
CA ASP A 64 3.90 -10.12 -2.82
C ASP A 64 3.80 -10.00 -1.29
N ALA A 65 3.54 -11.11 -0.60
CA ALA A 65 3.40 -11.13 0.85
C ALA A 65 4.68 -10.71 1.61
N MET A 66 5.87 -10.85 1.01
CA MET A 66 7.16 -10.48 1.59
C MET A 66 7.56 -9.04 1.30
N THR A 67 6.84 -8.37 0.41
CA THR A 67 7.07 -6.95 0.13
C THR A 67 6.90 -6.14 1.41
N THR A 68 7.90 -5.33 1.72
CA THR A 68 7.87 -4.42 2.86
C THR A 68 7.10 -3.14 2.52
N LEU A 69 6.62 -2.46 3.56
CA LEU A 69 6.00 -1.14 3.37
C LEU A 69 6.95 -0.12 2.75
N GLN A 70 8.27 -0.24 3.00
CA GLN A 70 9.29 0.59 2.36
C GLN A 70 9.39 0.32 0.86
N GLU A 71 9.45 -0.94 0.45
CA GLU A 71 9.50 -1.32 -0.97
C GLU A 71 8.22 -0.88 -1.68
N LEU A 72 7.06 -1.07 -1.06
CA LEU A 72 5.79 -0.55 -1.58
C LEU A 72 5.83 0.97 -1.76
N ALA A 73 6.34 1.72 -0.78
CA ALA A 73 6.49 3.17 -0.88
C ALA A 73 7.37 3.57 -2.07
N GLN A 74 8.50 2.88 -2.25
CA GLN A 74 9.40 3.11 -3.38
C GLN A 74 8.73 2.80 -4.72
N LEU A 75 7.99 1.70 -4.83
CA LEU A 75 7.24 1.36 -6.04
C LEU A 75 6.23 2.44 -6.41
N LEU A 76 5.48 2.94 -5.43
CA LEU A 76 4.52 4.02 -5.63
C LEU A 76 5.22 5.33 -6.04
N GLU A 77 6.36 5.67 -5.44
CA GLU A 77 7.13 6.87 -5.80
C GLU A 77 7.61 6.84 -7.25
N HIS A 78 8.09 5.68 -7.72
CA HIS A 78 8.50 5.51 -9.10
C HIS A 78 7.30 5.59 -10.06
N ALA A 79 6.18 4.93 -9.75
CA ALA A 79 4.97 4.98 -10.57
C ALA A 79 4.39 6.40 -10.69
N SER A 80 4.36 7.13 -9.57
CA SER A 80 3.88 8.52 -9.51
C SER A 80 4.74 9.46 -10.35
N THR A 81 6.06 9.25 -10.34
CA THR A 81 7.01 10.06 -11.10
C THR A 81 6.90 9.81 -12.60
N PHE A 82 6.63 8.56 -13.01
CA PHE A 82 6.56 8.18 -14.42
C PHE A 82 5.33 8.75 -15.12
N GLU A 83 4.16 8.70 -14.50
CA GLU A 83 2.93 9.30 -15.03
C GLU A 83 3.03 10.82 -15.18
N LEU A 84 3.70 11.50 -14.23
CA LEU A 84 3.91 12.94 -14.31
C LEU A 84 4.85 13.34 -15.46
N SER A 85 5.81 12.47 -15.80
CA SER A 85 6.76 12.71 -16.89
C SER A 85 6.24 12.29 -18.27
N ALA A 86 5.23 11.43 -18.35
CA ALA A 86 4.59 11.04 -19.62
C ALA A 86 3.55 12.07 -20.10
N ALA A 87 3.12 12.97 -19.22
CA ALA A 87 2.13 14.01 -19.49
C ALA A 87 2.71 15.35 -20.01
N VAL A 88 3.99 15.40 -20.42
CA VAL A 88 4.68 16.61 -20.91
C VAL A 88 5.08 16.52 -22.38
#